data_AF-A0A0G0NN58-F1
#
_entry.id   AF-A0A0G0NN58-F1
#
_cell.length_a   1.000
_cell.length_b   1.000
_cell.length_c   1.000
_cell.angle_alpha   90.00
_cell.angle_beta   90.00
_cell.angle_gamma   90.00
#
_symmetry.space_group_name_H-M   'P 1'
#
loop_
_entity.id
_entity.type
_entity.pdbx_description
1 polymer ?
#
loop_
_entity_poly.entity_id
_entity_poly.type
_entity_poly.pdbx_seq_one_letter_code
_entity_poly.pdbx_strand_id
1 'polypeptide(L)'
;MAKSSTSINLVKTHVGLVDQIIKWALSVGRVVVVIVEFIALATFLYRFSLDRQLIDLRTKIKQEQAVVNFLKDRELKYRNLQERLTLSSAFAKENDERMDITKDILSFAPADMAINSFSISKEGVRLSVDIQ
;
A
#
# COMPACT_ATOMS: atom_id res chain seq x y z
N MET A 1 -24.59 21.69 100.76
CA MET A 1 -23.46 21.65 99.80
C MET A 1 -23.76 20.57 98.77
N ALA A 2 -23.93 20.95 97.51
CA ALA A 2 -24.49 20.10 96.45
C ALA A 2 -23.49 19.05 95.95
N LYS A 3 -23.94 17.80 95.84
CA LYS A 3 -23.19 16.65 95.35
C LYS A 3 -23.29 16.63 93.82
N SER A 4 -22.20 16.93 93.12
CA SER A 4 -22.12 16.84 91.66
C SER A 4 -22.20 15.39 91.22
N SER A 5 -23.27 15.03 90.49
CA SER A 5 -23.39 13.74 89.84
C SER A 5 -22.64 13.78 88.51
N THR A 6 -21.48 13.13 88.45
CA THR A 6 -20.79 12.87 87.18
C THR A 6 -21.64 11.90 86.36
N SER A 7 -22.46 12.42 85.45
CA SER A 7 -23.21 11.63 84.48
C SER A 7 -22.26 11.19 83.36
N ILE A 8 -21.65 10.02 83.51
CA ILE A 8 -20.83 9.41 82.46
C ILE A 8 -21.78 8.87 81.38
N ASN A 9 -21.81 9.54 80.22
CA ASN A 9 -22.49 9.04 79.03
C ASN A 9 -21.77 7.78 78.51
N LEU A 10 -22.35 6.61 78.77
CA LEU A 10 -21.82 5.28 78.38
C LEU A 10 -22.53 4.68 77.15
N VAL A 11 -23.02 5.50 76.23
CA VAL A 11 -23.49 4.99 74.93
C VAL A 11 -22.28 4.76 74.02
N LYS A 12 -21.74 3.55 74.06
CA LYS A 12 -20.82 3.06 73.04
C LYS A 12 -21.65 2.68 71.81
N THR A 13 -21.85 3.63 70.90
CA THR A 13 -22.49 3.35 69.60
C THR A 13 -21.64 2.32 68.86
N HIS A 14 -22.18 1.11 68.72
CA HIS A 14 -21.58 0.07 67.88
C HIS A 14 -21.78 0.50 66.42
N VAL A 15 -20.84 1.29 65.89
CA VAL A 15 -20.83 1.66 64.48
C VAL A 15 -20.60 0.40 63.66
N GLY A 16 -21.63 -0.04 62.95
CA GLY A 16 -21.54 -1.17 62.05
C GLY A 16 -20.57 -0.88 60.90
N LEU A 17 -19.93 -1.92 60.37
CA LEU A 17 -18.97 -1.80 59.26
C LEU A 17 -19.56 -1.02 58.06
N VAL A 18 -20.86 -1.17 57.80
CA VAL A 18 -21.58 -0.46 56.74
C VAL A 18 -21.61 1.05 56.99
N ASP A 19 -21.84 1.50 58.23
CA ASP A 19 -21.87 2.93 58.58
C ASP A 19 -20.48 3.56 58.41
N GLN A 20 -19.43 2.82 58.72
CA GLN A 20 -18.05 3.27 58.51
C GLN A 20 -17.68 3.34 57.02
N ILE A 21 -18.10 2.36 56.22
CA ILE A 21 -17.92 2.36 54.76
C ILE A 21 -18.68 3.52 54.12
N ILE A 22 -19.91 3.79 54.54
CA ILE A 22 -20.71 4.91 54.02
C ILE A 22 -20.07 6.25 54.41
N LYS A 23 -19.61 6.43 55.65
CA LYS A 23 -18.88 7.64 56.07
C LYS A 23 -17.58 7.82 55.29
N TRP A 24 -16.85 6.74 55.00
CA TRP A 24 -15.66 6.78 54.16
C TRP A 24 -15.99 7.12 52.70
N ALA A 25 -17.02 6.48 52.13
CA ALA A 25 -17.47 6.70 50.77
C ALA A 25 -17.95 8.14 50.56
N LEU A 26 -18.64 8.73 51.54
CA LEU A 26 -19.10 10.12 51.48
C LEU A 26 -17.99 11.16 51.73
N SER A 27 -16.89 10.76 52.38
CA SER A 27 -15.74 11.63 52.63
C SER A 27 -14.70 11.48 51.53
N VAL A 28 -13.72 10.60 51.73
CA VAL A 28 -12.57 10.40 50.85
C VAL A 28 -12.97 9.60 49.60
N GLY A 29 -13.85 8.61 49.74
CA GLY A 29 -14.24 7.74 48.64
C GLY A 29 -14.87 8.50 47.47
N ARG A 30 -15.69 9.53 47.74
CA ARG A 30 -16.30 10.38 46.71
C ARG A 30 -15.26 11.04 45.81
N VAL A 31 -14.19 11.57 46.40
CA VAL A 31 -13.12 12.24 45.64
C VAL A 31 -12.38 11.24 44.77
N VAL A 32 -12.10 10.04 45.29
CA VAL A 32 -11.45 8.96 44.55
C VAL A 32 -12.31 8.53 43.35
N VAL A 33 -13.61 8.32 43.56
CA VAL A 33 -14.54 7.92 42.49
C VAL A 33 -14.59 8.99 41.39
N VAL A 34 -14.72 10.26 41.74
CA VAL A 34 -14.75 11.36 40.76
C VAL A 34 -13.45 11.43 39.94
N ILE A 35 -12.29 11.23 40.56
CA ILE A 35 -11.00 11.24 39.85
C ILE A 35 -10.93 10.06 38.87
N VAL A 36 -11.29 8.86 39.32
CA VAL A 36 -11.26 7.66 38.47
C VAL A 36 -12.25 7.80 37.33
N GLU A 37 -13.45 8.33 37.58
CA GLU A 37 -14.46 8.59 36.55
C GLU A 37 -13.96 9.63 35.54
N PHE A 38 -13.29 10.70 35.99
CA PHE A 38 -12.70 11.68 35.10
C PHE A 38 -11.62 11.07 34.19
N ILE A 39 -10.74 10.22 34.75
CA ILE A 39 -9.73 9.48 33.97
C ILE A 39 -10.39 8.50 32.99
N ALA A 40 -11.45 7.82 33.41
CA ALA A 40 -12.18 6.89 32.56
C ALA A 40 -12.85 7.63 31.38
N LEU A 41 -13.49 8.77 31.63
CA LEU A 41 -14.06 9.63 30.60
C LEU A 41 -12.99 10.18 29.65
N ALA A 42 -11.85 10.64 30.17
CA ALA A 42 -10.73 11.09 29.34
C ALA A 42 -10.20 9.97 28.44
N THR A 43 -10.08 8.75 28.99
CA THR A 43 -9.67 7.55 28.25
C THR A 43 -10.67 7.22 27.14
N PHE A 44 -11.97 7.35 27.43
CA PHE A 44 -13.04 7.11 26.46
C PHE A 44 -12.99 8.12 25.30
N LEU A 45 -12.77 9.40 25.59
CA LEU A 45 -12.59 10.44 24.57
C LEU A 45 -11.34 10.18 23.72
N TYR A 46 -10.23 9.79 24.36
CA TYR A 46 -9.00 9.45 23.66
C TYR A 46 -9.20 8.26 22.72
N ARG A 47 -9.89 7.22 23.19
CA ARG A 47 -10.25 6.04 22.37
C ARG A 47 -11.03 6.44 21.13
N PHE A 48 -12.03 7.31 21.23
CA PHE A 48 -12.78 7.76 20.06
C PHE A 48 -11.93 8.51 19.04
N SER A 49 -10.95 9.30 19.49
CA SER A 49 -10.03 9.99 18.59
C SER A 49 -9.18 8.99 17.81
N LEU A 50 -8.63 7.98 18.49
CA LEU A 50 -7.87 6.90 17.85
C LEU A 50 -8.73 6.10 16.88
N ASP A 51 -9.97 5.78 17.25
CA ASP A 51 -10.88 5.04 16.38
C ASP A 51 -11.15 5.81 15.07
N ARG A 52 -11.33 7.14 15.14
CA ARG A 52 -11.49 7.98 13.94
C ARG A 52 -10.25 7.99 13.05
N GLN A 53 -9.07 8.15 13.65
CA GLN A 53 -7.80 8.15 12.90
C GLN A 53 -7.59 6.81 12.18
N LEU A 54 -7.94 5.71 12.84
CA LEU A 54 -7.79 4.37 12.27
C LEU A 54 -8.76 4.16 11.09
N ILE A 55 -10.01 4.64 11.19
CA ILE A 55 -10.98 4.56 10.09
C ILE A 55 -10.53 5.41 8.90
N ASP A 56 -10.09 6.64 9.14
CA ASP A 56 -9.62 7.54 8.09
C ASP A 56 -8.40 6.96 7.36
N LEU A 57 -7.40 6.50 8.11
CA LEU A 57 -6.21 5.88 7.54
C LEU A 57 -6.54 4.63 6.74
N ARG A 58 -7.42 3.76 7.26
CA ARG A 58 -7.85 2.56 6.53
C ARG A 58 -8.60 2.92 5.24
N THR A 59 -9.39 3.97 5.26
CA THR A 59 -10.15 4.45 4.09
C THR A 59 -9.19 4.99 3.03
N LYS A 60 -8.22 5.82 3.43
CA LYS A 60 -7.17 6.33 2.54
C LYS A 60 -6.38 5.21 1.88
N ILE A 61 -5.93 4.22 2.66
CA ILE A 61 -5.20 3.05 2.13
C ILE A 61 -6.06 2.29 1.11
N LYS A 62 -7.34 2.05 1.40
CA LYS A 62 -8.23 1.37 0.45
C LYS A 62 -8.41 2.16 -0.84
N GLN A 63 -8.52 3.48 -0.76
CA GLN A 63 -8.64 4.35 -1.93
C GLN A 63 -7.38 4.29 -2.79
N GLU A 64 -6.20 4.40 -2.19
CA GLU A 64 -4.92 4.29 -2.91
C GLU A 64 -4.75 2.91 -3.54
N GLN A 65 -5.09 1.83 -2.82
CA GLN A 65 -5.09 0.47 -3.35
C GLN A 65 -6.04 0.31 -4.54
N ALA A 66 -7.23 0.92 -4.49
CA ALA A 66 -8.18 0.87 -5.61
C ALA A 66 -7.62 1.56 -6.86
N VAL A 67 -6.94 2.71 -6.70
CA VAL A 67 -6.27 3.42 -7.80
C VAL A 67 -5.15 2.56 -8.39
N VAL A 68 -4.29 1.98 -7.55
CA VAL A 68 -3.20 1.09 -8.01
C VAL A 68 -3.75 -0.12 -8.75
N ASN A 69 -4.78 -0.77 -8.21
CA ASN A 69 -5.41 -1.92 -8.87
C ASN A 69 -6.05 -1.56 -10.21
N PHE A 70 -6.69 -0.39 -10.30
CA PHE A 70 -7.25 0.11 -11.55
C PHE A 70 -6.18 0.39 -12.61
N LEU A 71 -5.02 0.90 -12.19
CA LEU A 71 -3.90 1.18 -13.10
C LEU A 71 -3.12 -0.07 -13.49
N LYS A 72 -3.11 -1.11 -12.65
CA LYS A 72 -2.38 -2.38 -12.89
C LYS A 72 -2.71 -3.01 -14.24
N ASP A 73 -3.99 -3.08 -14.61
CA ASP A 73 -4.39 -3.67 -15.89
C ASP A 73 -3.94 -2.84 -17.09
N ARG A 74 -3.81 -1.52 -16.93
CA ARG A 74 -3.30 -0.62 -17.97
C ARG A 74 -1.79 -0.75 -18.12
N GLU A 75 -1.07 -0.80 -17.00
CA GLU A 75 0.37 -1.04 -16.95
C GLU A 75 0.74 -2.33 -17.71
N LEU A 76 0.01 -3.42 -17.46
CA LEU A 76 0.21 -4.70 -18.16
C LEU A 76 0.01 -4.58 -19.68
N LYS A 77 -1.04 -3.87 -20.10
CA LYS A 77 -1.29 -3.63 -21.53
C LYS A 77 -0.18 -2.79 -22.16
N TYR A 78 0.25 -1.71 -21.51
CA TYR A 78 1.33 -0.86 -22.03
C TYR A 78 2.66 -1.61 -22.08
N ARG A 79 2.98 -2.43 -21.07
CA ARG A 79 4.17 -3.29 -21.07
C ARG A 79 4.16 -4.26 -22.24
N ASN A 80 3.05 -4.97 -22.45
CA ASN A 80 2.93 -5.92 -23.56
C ASN A 80 3.01 -5.23 -24.93
N LEU A 81 2.37 -4.05 -25.09
CA LEU A 81 2.46 -3.28 -26.32
C LEU A 81 3.89 -2.81 -26.60
N GLN A 82 4.59 -2.31 -25.59
CA GLN A 82 6.00 -1.91 -25.71
C GLN A 82 6.89 -3.08 -26.11
N GLU A 83 6.70 -4.26 -25.50
CA GLU A 83 7.45 -5.47 -25.86
C GLU A 83 7.23 -5.85 -27.32
N ARG A 84 5.98 -5.85 -27.78
CA ARG A 84 5.63 -6.15 -29.18
C ARG A 84 6.22 -5.13 -30.16
N LEU A 85 6.18 -3.84 -29.83
CA LEU A 85 6.79 -2.78 -30.65
C LEU A 85 8.31 -2.90 -30.68
N THR A 86 8.94 -3.26 -29.56
CA THR A 86 10.39 -3.47 -29.48
C THR A 86 10.81 -4.64 -30.34
N LEU A 87 10.09 -5.77 -30.28
CA LEU A 87 10.34 -6.92 -31.16
C LEU A 87 10.12 -6.57 -32.63
N SER A 88 9.00 -5.92 -32.95
CA SER A 88 8.69 -5.55 -34.35
C SER A 88 9.72 -4.58 -34.93
N SER A 89 10.19 -3.61 -34.15
CA SER A 89 11.21 -2.65 -34.60
C SER A 89 12.59 -3.29 -34.73
N ALA A 90 12.93 -4.25 -33.87
CA ALA A 90 14.15 -5.04 -34.02
C ALA A 90 14.14 -5.85 -35.33
N PHE A 91 13.02 -6.55 -35.63
CA PHE A 91 12.86 -7.25 -36.91
C PHE A 91 12.86 -6.29 -38.10
N ALA A 92 12.20 -5.13 -38.00
CA ALA A 92 12.19 -4.15 -39.08
C ALA A 92 13.60 -3.65 -39.40
N LYS A 93 14.41 -3.32 -38.38
CA LYS A 93 15.81 -2.91 -38.56
C LYS A 93 16.67 -4.00 -39.20
N GLU A 94 16.53 -5.25 -38.76
CA GLU A 94 17.27 -6.37 -39.36
C GLU A 94 16.89 -6.57 -40.83
N ASN A 95 15.62 -6.39 -41.18
CA ASN A 95 15.17 -6.48 -42.58
C ASN A 95 15.65 -5.30 -43.43
N ASP A 96 15.67 -4.09 -42.88
CA ASP A 96 16.16 -2.90 -43.58
C ASP A 96 17.65 -3.03 -43.92
N GLU A 97 18.48 -3.45 -42.95
CA GLU A 97 19.91 -3.72 -43.17
C GLU A 97 20.15 -4.81 -44.24
N ARG A 98 19.33 -5.87 -44.24
CA ARG A 98 19.40 -6.92 -45.28
C ARG A 98 18.96 -6.42 -46.65
N MET A 99 17.98 -5.52 -46.70
CA MET A 99 17.47 -4.93 -47.94
C MET A 99 18.51 -3.97 -48.54
N ASP A 100 19.21 -3.19 -47.72
CA ASP A 100 20.26 -2.29 -48.16
C ASP A 100 21.46 -3.05 -48.73
N ILE A 101 21.91 -4.12 -48.08
CA ILE A 101 22.96 -5.00 -48.64
C ILE A 101 22.51 -5.59 -49.99
N THR A 102 21.24 -5.98 -50.11
CA THR A 102 20.70 -6.50 -51.37
C THR A 102 20.68 -5.42 -52.45
N LYS A 103 20.24 -4.20 -52.13
CA LYS A 103 20.27 -3.05 -53.06
C LYS A 103 21.69 -2.69 -53.49
N ASP A 104 22.65 -2.69 -52.57
CA ASP A 104 24.05 -2.43 -52.87
C ASP A 104 24.60 -3.46 -53.85
N ILE A 105 24.34 -4.76 -53.62
CA ILE A 105 24.74 -5.83 -54.54
C ILE A 105 24.10 -5.67 -55.93
N LEU A 106 22.80 -5.33 -55.99
CA LEU A 106 22.12 -5.04 -57.26
C LEU A 106 22.70 -3.80 -57.96
N SER A 107 23.19 -2.81 -57.22
CA SER A 107 23.78 -1.58 -57.80
C SER A 107 25.14 -1.80 -58.47
N PHE A 108 25.88 -2.84 -58.05
CA PHE A 108 27.15 -3.23 -58.66
C PHE A 108 26.98 -4.24 -59.82
N ALA A 109 25.77 -4.77 -60.04
CA ALA A 109 25.49 -5.71 -61.11
C ALA A 109 25.34 -4.98 -62.47
N PRO A 110 26.08 -5.37 -63.52
CA PRO A 110 25.89 -4.85 -64.88
C PRO A 110 24.49 -5.17 -65.42
N ALA A 111 23.95 -4.32 -66.30
CA ALA A 111 22.59 -4.45 -66.85
C ALA A 111 22.35 -5.73 -67.70
N ASP A 112 23.40 -6.50 -68.01
CA ASP A 112 23.39 -7.68 -68.88
C ASP A 112 23.56 -9.00 -68.10
N MET A 113 23.37 -8.97 -66.78
CA MET A 113 23.62 -10.09 -65.87
C MET A 113 22.32 -10.64 -65.29
N ALA A 114 21.98 -11.90 -65.59
CA ALA A 114 20.78 -12.56 -65.06
C ALA A 114 21.12 -13.33 -63.77
N ILE A 115 20.59 -12.85 -62.64
CA ILE A 115 20.77 -13.54 -61.35
C ILE A 115 19.72 -14.63 -61.23
N ASN A 116 20.13 -15.90 -61.39
CA ASN A 116 19.22 -17.05 -61.35
C ASN A 116 18.93 -17.54 -59.93
N SER A 117 19.86 -17.36 -58.97
CA SER A 117 19.55 -17.59 -57.55
C SER A 117 20.43 -16.77 -56.61
N PHE A 118 19.79 -16.20 -55.60
CA PHE A 118 20.43 -15.44 -54.53
C PHE A 118 19.95 -15.97 -53.18
N SER A 119 20.88 -16.37 -52.31
CA SER A 119 20.58 -16.89 -50.98
C SER A 119 21.53 -16.28 -49.95
N ILE A 120 20.96 -15.54 -49.00
CA ILE A 120 21.66 -15.01 -47.81
C ILE A 120 21.27 -15.86 -46.60
N SER A 121 22.26 -16.55 -45.99
CA SER A 121 22.12 -17.17 -44.66
C SER A 121 23.18 -16.63 -43.69
N LYS A 122 23.10 -17.03 -42.42
CA LYS A 122 24.09 -16.67 -41.38
C LYS A 122 25.49 -17.22 -41.68
N GLU A 123 25.61 -18.23 -42.54
CA GLU A 123 26.87 -18.90 -42.88
C GLU A 123 27.55 -18.33 -44.15
N GLY A 124 26.89 -17.42 -44.89
CA GLY A 124 27.48 -16.76 -46.06
C GLY A 124 26.47 -16.40 -47.15
N VAL A 125 26.97 -15.68 -48.17
CA VAL A 125 26.19 -15.26 -49.35
C VAL A 125 26.50 -16.20 -50.50
N ARG A 126 25.46 -16.81 -51.09
CA ARG A 126 25.59 -17.62 -52.32
C ARG A 126 24.84 -16.92 -53.45
N LEU A 127 25.57 -16.66 -54.54
CA LEU A 127 25.05 -16.04 -55.75
C LEU A 127 25.36 -16.98 -56.93
N SER A 128 24.32 -17.40 -57.64
CA SER A 128 24.46 -18.11 -58.92
C SER A 128 23.98 -17.19 -60.03
N VAL A 129 24.88 -16.91 -60.94
CA VAL A 129 24.71 -15.91 -62.00
C VAL A 129 24.90 -16.61 -63.33
N ASP A 130 24.00 -16.34 -64.27
CA ASP A 130 24.14 -16.75 -65.66
C ASP A 130 24.42 -15.50 -66.50
N ILE A 131 25.32 -15.62 -67.48
CA ILE A 131 25.70 -14.52 -68.37
C ILE A 131 25.17 -14.93 -69.74
N GLN A 132 24.23 -14.17 -70.28
CA GLN A 132 23.63 -14.45 -71.58
C GLN A 132 24.51 -13.93 -72.72
#